data_AF-A0A5E4C214-F1
#
_entry.id   AF-A0A5E4C214-F1
#
_cell.length_a   1.000
_cell.length_b   1.000
_cell.length_c   1.000
_cell.angle_alpha   90.00
_cell.angle_beta   90.00
_cell.angle_gamma   90.00
#
_symmetry.space_group_name_H-M   'P 1'
#
loop_
_entity.id
_entity.type
_entity.pdbx_description
1 polymer ?
#
loop_
_entity_poly.entity_id
_entity_poly.type
_entity_poly.pdbx_seq_one_letter_code
_entity_poly.pdbx_strand_id
1 'polypeptide(L)' 'VTAIEVVVEHGLATPEGLTVDWIAGNIYWIDSNLDQIEVAKLDGSLRTTLIAGAMEHPRAIALDPRYG' A
#
# COMPACT_ATOMS: atom_id res chain seq x y z
N VAL A 1 1.02 -11.15 23.55
CA VAL A 1 0.23 -9.95 23.21
C VAL A 1 0.84 -9.41 21.93
N THR A 2 0.14 -9.48 20.81
CA THR A 2 0.59 -8.82 19.58
C THR A 2 0.29 -7.33 19.73
N ALA A 3 1.33 -6.50 19.82
CA ALA A 3 1.17 -5.06 19.85
C ALA A 3 0.66 -4.58 18.47
N ILE A 4 -0.16 -3.53 18.48
CA ILE A 4 -0.54 -2.83 17.24
C ILE A 4 0.63 -1.91 16.89
N GLU A 5 1.11 -2.01 15.66
CA GLU A 5 2.18 -1.16 15.12
C GLU A 5 1.62 -0.27 14.01
N VAL A 6 2.06 0.98 14.00
CA VAL A 6 1.71 1.94 12.95
C VAL A 6 2.80 1.87 11.88
N VAL A 7 2.41 1.46 10.67
CA VAL A 7 3.34 1.33 9.53
C VAL A 7 3.42 2.62 8.72
N VAL A 8 2.27 3.28 8.49
CA VAL A 8 2.19 4.57 7.78
C VAL A 8 1.14 5.44 8.48
N GLU A 9 1.50 6.67 8.83
CA GLU A 9 0.62 7.63 9.53
C GLU A 9 0.40 8.95 8.78
N HIS A 10 1.21 9.24 7.76
CA HIS A 10 1.24 10.54 7.10
C HIS A 10 1.12 10.40 5.59
N GLY A 11 0.69 11.48 4.92
CA GLY A 11 0.57 11.50 3.46
C GLY A 11 -0.46 10.52 2.92
N LEU A 12 -1.50 10.22 3.70
CA LEU A 12 -2.66 9.43 3.29
C LEU A 12 -3.86 10.38 3.22
N ALA A 13 -4.61 10.34 2.13
CA ALA A 13 -5.88 11.05 1.99
C ALA A 13 -7.05 10.09 2.20
N THR A 14 -7.15 9.03 1.40
CA THR A 14 -8.23 8.03 1.52
C THR A 14 -7.75 6.64 1.12
N PRO A 15 -7.07 5.92 2.03
CA PRO A 15 -6.62 4.56 1.77
C PRO A 15 -7.81 3.59 1.80
N GLU A 16 -8.20 3.04 0.64
CA GLU A 16 -9.39 2.17 0.51
C GLU A 16 -9.04 0.68 0.38
N GLY A 17 -7.92 0.37 -0.26
CA GLY A 17 -7.49 -1.01 -0.52
C GLY A 17 -6.07 -1.23 -0.02
N LEU A 18 -5.81 -2.39 0.58
CA LEU A 18 -4.47 -2.79 1.00
C LEU A 18 -4.23 -4.27 0.72
N THR A 19 -2.97 -4.62 0.53
CA THR A 19 -2.53 -6.01 0.36
C THR A 19 -1.08 -6.15 0.83
N VAL A 20 -0.70 -7.36 1.23
CA VAL A 20 0.62 -7.65 1.78
C VAL A 20 1.31 -8.68 0.90
N ASP A 21 2.54 -8.36 0.48
CA ASP A 21 3.48 -9.33 -0.05
C ASP A 21 4.26 -9.94 1.12
N TRP A 22 3.87 -11.15 1.53
CA TRP A 22 4.51 -11.87 2.63
C TRP A 22 5.85 -12.49 2.25
N ILE A 23 6.19 -12.55 0.96
CA ILE A 23 7.47 -13.11 0.49
C ILE A 23 8.55 -12.01 0.54
N ALA A 24 8.25 -10.83 -0.01
CA ALA A 24 9.20 -9.71 -0.05
C ALA A 24 9.13 -8.80 1.20
N GLY A 25 8.11 -8.97 2.03
CA GLY A 25 7.89 -8.17 3.24
C GLY A 25 7.51 -6.72 2.90
N ASN A 26 6.55 -6.57 1.98
CA ASN A 26 6.05 -5.26 1.56
C ASN A 26 4.54 -5.15 1.81
N ILE A 27 4.07 -3.93 2.06
CA ILE A 27 2.65 -3.58 2.07
C ILE A 27 2.38 -2.64 0.90
N TYR A 28 1.27 -2.88 0.21
CA TYR A 28 0.79 -2.05 -0.88
C TYR A 28 -0.58 -1.52 -0.53
N TRP A 29 -0.85 -0.27 -0.88
CA TRP A 29 -2.17 0.31 -0.70
C TRP A 29 -2.56 1.19 -1.87
N ILE A 30 -3.86 1.38 -1.98
CA ILE A 30 -4.49 2.33 -2.88
C ILE A 30 -4.92 3.53 -2.05
N ASP A 31 -4.56 4.73 -2.51
CA ASP A 31 -5.20 5.98 -2.07
C ASP A 31 -6.11 6.50 -3.18
N SER A 32 -7.42 6.48 -2.93
CA SER A 32 -8.45 6.79 -3.94
C SER A 32 -8.57 8.28 -4.23
N ASN A 33 -8.24 9.16 -3.28
CA ASN A 33 -8.28 10.60 -3.46
C ASN A 33 -6.97 11.17 -4.03
N LEU A 34 -5.87 10.44 -3.87
CA LEU A 34 -4.60 10.78 -4.52
C LEU A 34 -4.44 10.10 -5.89
N ASP A 35 -5.35 9.19 -6.27
CA ASP A 35 -5.25 8.32 -7.45
C ASP A 35 -3.88 7.63 -7.54
N GLN A 36 -3.47 7.03 -6.42
CA GLN A 36 -2.14 6.44 -6.25
C GLN A 36 -2.18 4.99 -5.78
N ILE A 37 -1.21 4.20 -6.26
CA ILE A 37 -0.80 2.94 -5.64
C ILE A 37 0.59 3.15 -5.08
N GLU A 38 0.77 2.80 -3.82
CA GLU A 38 2.02 2.95 -3.10
C GLU A 38 2.45 1.64 -2.47
N VAL A 39 3.75 1.55 -2.18
CA VAL A 39 4.37 0.42 -1.50
C VAL A 39 5.30 0.91 -0.39
N ALA A 40 5.39 0.17 0.71
CA ALA A 40 6.41 0.33 1.73
C ALA A 40 6.85 -1.03 2.26
N LYS A 41 7.95 -1.06 3.02
CA LYS A 41 8.28 -2.20 3.87
C LYS A 41 7.26 -2.33 5.01
N LEU A 42 7.18 -3.52 5.61
CA LEU A 42 6.29 -3.78 6.74
C LEU A 42 6.60 -2.94 7.98
N ASP A 43 7.80 -2.36 8.07
CA ASP A 43 8.22 -1.41 9.11
C ASP A 43 7.98 0.07 8.72
N GLY A 44 7.32 0.33 7.57
CA GLY A 44 7.02 1.66 7.06
C GLY A 44 8.17 2.31 6.27
N SER A 45 9.35 1.69 6.25
CA SER A 45 10.49 2.22 5.51
C SER A 45 10.32 2.07 3.98
N LEU A 46 11.14 2.80 3.22
CA LEU A 46 11.22 2.69 1.76
C LEU A 46 9.89 2.93 1.02
N ARG A 47 9.01 3.75 1.60
CA ARG A 47 7.76 4.15 0.96
C ARG A 47 8.03 4.76 -0.42
N THR A 48 7.34 4.24 -1.43
CA THR A 48 7.45 4.64 -2.83
C THR A 48 6.08 4.62 -3.51
N THR A 49 5.78 5.66 -4.30
CA THR A 49 4.61 5.68 -5.18
C THR A 49 4.93 4.89 -6.45
N LEU A 50 4.12 3.85 -6.75
CA LEU A 50 4.28 3.00 -7.92
C LEU A 50 3.47 3.52 -9.12
N ILE A 51 2.26 4.01 -8.86
CA ILE A 51 1.35 4.54 -9.87
C ILE A 51 0.77 5.84 -9.33
N ALA A 52 0.69 6.88 -10.17
CA ALA A 52 0.05 8.15 -9.85
C ALA A 52 -0.69 8.71 -11.08
N GLY A 53 -1.93 9.14 -10.90
CA GLY A 53 -2.69 9.89 -11.90
C GLY A 53 -3.12 9.11 -13.16
N ALA A 54 -2.95 7.79 -13.16
CA ALA A 54 -3.37 6.91 -14.26
C ALA A 54 -4.66 6.13 -13.93
N MET A 55 -5.31 6.45 -12.81
CA MET A 55 -6.50 5.78 -12.30
C MET A 55 -7.51 6.84 -11.91
N GLU A 56 -8.80 6.50 -11.95
CA GLU A 56 -9.86 7.33 -11.40
C GLU A 56 -10.56 6.53 -10.31
N HIS A 57 -10.40 6.96 -9.05
CA HIS A 57 -11.03 6.34 -7.88
C HIS A 57 -10.79 4.82 -7.76
N PRO A 58 -9.52 4.37 -7.74
CA PRO A 58 -9.20 2.96 -7.48
C PRO A 58 -9.68 2.55 -6.08
N ARG A 59 -10.15 1.29 -5.91
CA ARG A 59 -10.77 0.83 -4.66
C ARG A 59 -10.19 -0.45 -4.07
N ALA A 60 -9.80 -1.39 -4.91
CA ALA A 60 -9.35 -2.72 -4.46
C ALA A 60 -8.07 -3.13 -5.19
N ILE A 61 -7.18 -3.79 -4.45
CA ILE A 61 -5.92 -4.33 -4.93
C ILE A 61 -5.74 -5.75 -4.38
N ALA A 62 -5.18 -6.64 -5.20
CA ALA A 62 -4.77 -7.98 -4.82
C ALA A 62 -3.40 -8.28 -5.44
N LEU A 63 -2.62 -9.15 -4.81
CA LEU A 63 -1.32 -9.61 -5.30
C LEU A 63 -1.32 -11.13 -5.47
N ASP A 64 -0.52 -11.62 -6.42
CA ASP A 64 -0.02 -13.00 -6.41
C ASP A 64 1.51 -12.99 -6.21
N PRO A 65 1.99 -12.93 -4.96
CA PRO A 65 3.41 -12.74 -4.67
C PRO A 65 4.35 -13.82 -5.25
N ARG A 66 3.80 -14.98 -5.67
CA ARG A 66 4.59 -16.08 -6.22
C ARG A 66 5.04 -15.82 -7.66
N TYR A 67 4.34 -14.94 -8.37
CA TYR A 67 4.59 -14.64 -9.78
C TYR A 67 4.97 -13.19 -10.04
N GLY A 68 4.95 -12.34 -9.01
CA GLY A 68 5.05 -10.89 -9.15
C GLY A 68 3.74 -10.29 -9.65
#